data_AF-A0A968FW97-F1
#
_entry.id   AF-A0A968FW97-F1
#
_cell.length_a   1.000
_cell.length_b   1.000
_cell.length_c   1.000
_cell.angle_alpha   90.00
_cell.angle_beta   90.00
_cell.angle_gamma   90.00
#
_symmetry.space_group_name_H-M   'P 1'
#
loop_
_entity.id
_entity.type
_entity.pdbx_description
1 polymer ?
#
loop_
_entity_poly.entity_id
_entity_poly.type
_entity_poly.pdbx_seq_one_letter_code
_entity_poly.pdbx_strand_id
1 'polypeptide(L)'
;MTNSVFKPVTLEWEGTEYEIPADRIMGLIVRLEDIVSFRDLDQKNVKPGKISAAYAEALRYAGATVTDEEVYEQMFLGATTGQLYGAIAGLFSIMIPPSHLQKKTKDGPEPPGAPKKGKRHKAG
;
A
#
# COMPACT_ATOMS: atom_id res chain seq x y z
N MET A 1 0.23 -18.39 16.00
CA MET A 1 0.35 -17.45 14.87
C MET A 1 -0.61 -16.32 15.14
N THR A 2 -0.11 -15.12 15.42
CA THR A 2 -0.92 -13.93 15.66
C THR A 2 -1.64 -13.54 14.37
N ASN A 3 -2.96 -13.65 14.37
CA ASN A 3 -3.82 -13.25 13.25
C ASN A 3 -3.89 -11.71 13.23
N SER A 4 -2.89 -11.04 12.66
CA SER A 4 -2.95 -9.59 12.42
C SER A 4 -3.88 -9.31 11.23
N VAL A 5 -4.75 -8.31 11.37
CA VAL A 5 -5.57 -7.81 10.25
C VAL A 5 -4.74 -7.06 9.20
N PHE A 6 -3.49 -6.73 9.54
CA PHE A 6 -2.52 -6.08 8.68
C PHE A 6 -1.57 -7.10 8.05
N LYS A 7 -1.00 -6.74 6.91
CA LYS A 7 0.10 -7.45 6.26
C LYS A 7 1.39 -6.64 6.41
N PRO A 8 2.56 -7.27 6.33
CA PRO A 8 3.81 -6.52 6.24
C PRO A 8 3.78 -5.58 5.03
N VAL A 9 4.43 -4.44 5.17
CA VAL A 9 4.60 -3.44 4.11
C VAL A 9 6.08 -3.36 3.78
N THR A 10 6.42 -3.51 2.50
CA THR A 10 7.77 -3.31 2.00
C THR A 10 7.84 -1.94 1.33
N LEU A 11 8.82 -1.14 1.73
CA LEU A 11 9.17 0.13 1.12
C LEU A 11 10.52 -0.03 0.43
N GLU A 12 10.70 0.60 -0.72
CA GLU A 12 12.00 0.68 -1.39
C GLU A 12 12.47 2.12 -1.37
N TRP A 13 13.73 2.32 -0.98
CA TRP A 13 14.38 3.63 -1.02
C TRP A 13 15.83 3.46 -1.47
N GLU A 14 16.19 4.17 -2.55
CA GLU A 14 17.53 4.13 -3.16
C GLU A 14 18.07 2.70 -3.40
N GLY A 15 17.20 1.80 -3.87
CA GLY A 15 17.54 0.40 -4.14
C GLY A 15 17.70 -0.47 -2.89
N THR A 16 17.37 0.06 -1.71
CA THR A 16 17.32 -0.70 -0.45
C THR A 16 15.87 -0.97 -0.06
N GLU A 17 15.56 -2.22 0.24
CA GLU A 17 14.26 -2.63 0.74
C GLU A 17 14.19 -2.52 2.28
N TYR A 18 13.09 -1.96 2.76
CA TYR A 18 12.77 -1.81 4.18
C TYR A 18 11.42 -2.48 4.45
N GLU A 19 11.39 -3.43 5.37
CA GLU A 19 10.16 -4.13 5.74
C GLU A 19 9.63 -3.65 7.09
N ILE A 20 8.34 -3.35 7.12
CA ILE A 20 7.59 -3.04 8.34
C ILE A 20 6.70 -4.25 8.63
N PRO A 21 6.95 -4.99 9.74
CA PRO A 21 6.19 -6.19 10.04
C PRO A 21 4.74 -5.85 10.40
N ALA A 22 3.84 -6.82 10.17
CA ALA A 22 2.39 -6.66 10.29
C ALA A 22 1.90 -6.17 11.67
N ASP A 23 2.61 -6.50 12.74
CA ASP A 23 2.31 -6.08 14.12
C ASP A 23 2.71 -4.63 14.42
N ARG A 24 3.54 -4.02 13.56
CA ARG A 24 3.98 -2.63 13.68
C ARG A 24 3.19 -1.66 12.79
N ILE A 25 2.33 -2.14 11.89
CA ILE A 25 1.60 -1.30 10.93
C ILE A 25 0.65 -0.32 11.61
N MET A 26 -0.05 -0.72 12.68
CA MET A 26 -0.92 0.23 13.40
C MET A 26 -0.12 1.39 14.00
N GLY A 27 1.08 1.12 14.52
CA GLY A 27 1.98 2.16 15.03
C GLY A 27 2.44 3.11 13.93
N LEU A 28 2.68 2.60 12.71
CA LEU A 28 2.97 3.44 11.55
C LEU A 28 1.79 4.35 11.21
N ILE A 29 0.57 3.80 11.13
CA ILE A 29 -0.63 4.56 10.75
C ILE A 29 -0.83 5.76 11.68
N VAL A 30 -0.70 5.58 13.00
CA VAL A 30 -0.84 6.69 13.96
C VAL A 30 0.16 7.81 13.67
N ARG A 31 1.43 7.48 13.40
CA ARG A 31 2.46 8.50 13.10
C ARG A 31 2.20 9.21 11.77
N LEU A 32 1.65 8.50 10.78
CA LEU A 32 1.27 9.12 9.51
C LEU A 32 0.08 10.06 9.68
N GLU A 33 -0.91 9.70 10.49
CA GLU A 33 -2.09 10.55 10.74
C GLU A 33 -1.73 11.87 11.44
N ASP A 34 -0.67 11.91 12.26
CA ASP A 34 -0.15 13.14 12.84
C ASP A 34 0.42 14.12 11.78
N ILE A 35 0.84 13.62 10.62
CA ILE A 35 1.41 14.41 9.52
C ILE A 35 0.33 14.76 8.49
N VAL A 36 -0.36 13.74 8.00
CA VAL A 36 -1.40 13.81 6.97
C VAL A 36 -2.49 12.80 7.29
N SER A 37 -3.68 13.31 7.61
CA SER A 37 -4.81 12.43 7.92
C SER A 37 -5.36 11.77 6.67
N PHE A 38 -6.09 10.67 6.85
CA PHE A 38 -6.85 10.03 5.77
C PHE A 38 -7.76 11.03 5.03
N ARG A 39 -8.40 11.95 5.79
CA ARG A 39 -9.28 12.99 5.24
C ARG A 39 -8.52 14.02 4.42
N ASP A 40 -7.27 14.31 4.77
CA ASP A 40 -6.44 15.22 3.99
C ASP A 40 -6.12 14.58 2.64
N LEU A 41 -5.71 13.31 2.61
CA LEU A 41 -5.37 12.56 1.39
C LEU A 41 -6.50 12.47 0.36
N ASP A 42 -7.76 12.51 0.80
CA ASP A 42 -8.93 12.50 -0.09
C ASP A 42 -9.15 13.86 -0.80
N GLN A 43 -8.51 14.92 -0.31
CA GLN A 43 -8.60 16.24 -0.93
C GLN A 43 -7.66 16.37 -2.12
N LYS A 44 -8.12 17.03 -3.19
CA LYS A 44 -7.31 17.28 -4.40
C LYS A 44 -6.07 18.16 -4.20
N ASN A 45 -5.88 18.74 -3.00
CA ASN A 45 -4.89 19.79 -2.74
C ASN A 45 -3.97 19.47 -1.55
N VAL A 46 -3.69 18.20 -1.27
CA VAL A 46 -2.65 17.88 -0.28
C VAL A 46 -1.33 18.48 -0.73
N LYS A 47 -0.70 19.21 0.19
CA LYS A 47 0.60 19.83 -0.06
C LYS A 47 1.64 18.71 -0.29
N PRO A 48 2.43 18.75 -1.38
CA PRO A 48 3.48 17.76 -1.63
C PRO A 48 4.43 17.57 -0.44
N GLY A 49 4.75 18.65 0.29
CA GLY A 49 5.57 18.57 1.51
C GLY A 49 4.99 17.66 2.60
N LYS A 50 3.66 17.61 2.77
CA LYS A 50 3.02 16.67 3.71
C LYS A 50 3.14 15.22 3.24
N ILE A 51 3.06 14.99 1.93
CA ILE A 51 3.21 13.65 1.35
C ILE A 51 4.65 13.17 1.54
N SER A 52 5.63 14.03 1.25
CA SER A 52 7.05 13.71 1.46
C SER A 52 7.36 13.45 2.93
N ALA A 53 6.88 14.30 3.84
CA ALA A 53 7.06 14.08 5.27
C ALA A 53 6.46 12.74 5.74
N ALA A 54 5.28 12.37 5.22
CA ALA A 54 4.66 11.08 5.54
C ALA A 54 5.47 9.88 5.01
N TYR A 55 6.02 9.97 3.79
CA TYR A 55 6.91 8.94 3.27
C TYR A 55 8.24 8.86 4.02
N ALA A 56 8.85 10.00 4.35
CA ALA A 56 10.05 10.06 5.17
C ALA A 56 9.82 9.43 6.55
N GLU A 57 8.66 9.69 7.15
CA GLU A 57 8.24 9.09 8.40
C GLU A 57 8.07 7.56 8.30
N ALA A 58 7.46 7.07 7.22
CA ALA A 58 7.33 5.63 6.98
C ALA A 58 8.69 4.94 6.79
N LEU A 59 9.59 5.56 6.03
CA LEU A 59 10.95 5.07 5.81
C LEU A 59 11.76 5.05 7.12
N ARG A 60 11.72 6.13 7.90
CA ARG A 60 12.37 6.20 9.22
C ARG A 60 11.80 5.17 10.19
N TYR A 61 10.48 4.96 10.19
CA TYR A 61 9.85 3.92 11.01
C TYR A 61 10.31 2.50 10.62
N ALA A 62 10.60 2.29 9.34
CA ALA A 62 11.16 1.04 8.80
C ALA A 62 12.67 0.89 9.03
N GLY A 63 13.36 1.94 9.50
CA GLY A 63 14.78 1.93 9.85
C GLY A 63 15.70 2.67 8.86
N ALA A 64 15.16 3.32 7.84
CA ALA A 64 15.95 4.18 6.95
C ALA A 64 16.39 5.46 7.69
N THR A 65 17.53 6.02 7.27
CA THR A 65 17.97 7.35 7.73
C THR A 65 17.80 8.33 6.59
N VAL A 66 16.68 9.05 6.57
CA VAL A 66 16.30 10.00 5.50
C VAL A 66 15.69 11.26 6.09
N THR A 67 15.90 12.38 5.39
CA THR A 67 15.29 13.68 5.65
C THR A 67 14.03 13.87 4.83
N ASP A 68 13.21 14.85 5.21
CA ASP A 68 11.99 15.16 4.48
C ASP A 68 12.34 15.82 3.13
N GLU A 69 13.45 16.58 3.09
CA GLU A 69 13.99 17.22 1.89
C GLU A 69 14.47 16.22 0.84
N GLU A 70 15.23 15.19 1.24
CA GLU A 70 15.68 14.11 0.34
C GLU A 70 14.48 13.39 -0.29
N VAL A 71 13.48 13.06 0.53
CA VAL A 71 12.25 12.43 0.07
C VAL A 71 11.46 13.35 -0.85
N TYR A 72 11.36 14.64 -0.53
CA TYR A 72 10.70 15.61 -1.38
C TYR A 72 11.37 15.75 -2.74
N GLU A 73 12.70 15.93 -2.75
CA GLU A 73 13.47 16.08 -3.97
C GLU A 73 13.30 14.83 -4.85
N GLN A 74 13.53 13.64 -4.33
CA GLN A 74 13.45 12.42 -5.13
C GLN A 74 12.03 12.11 -5.65
N MET A 75 10.99 12.41 -4.86
CA MET A 75 9.61 12.17 -5.28
C MET A 75 9.11 13.22 -6.27
N PHE A 76 9.52 14.49 -6.11
CA PHE A 76 8.86 15.62 -6.76
C PHE A 76 9.74 16.45 -7.70
N LEU A 77 11.05 16.19 -7.80
CA LEU A 77 11.92 16.84 -8.77
C LEU A 77 11.46 16.47 -10.20
N GLY A 78 10.95 17.46 -10.94
CA GLY A 78 10.40 17.27 -12.28
C GLY A 78 9.09 16.47 -12.32
N ALA A 79 8.40 16.32 -11.19
CA ALA A 79 7.23 15.47 -11.12
C ALA A 79 6.00 16.04 -11.82
N THR A 80 5.17 15.11 -12.27
CA THR A 80 3.86 15.35 -12.87
C THR A 80 2.75 15.20 -11.83
N THR A 81 1.57 15.75 -12.12
CA THR A 81 0.37 15.53 -11.30
C THR A 81 0.03 14.05 -11.13
N GLY A 82 0.38 13.20 -12.10
CA GLY A 82 0.18 11.74 -12.01
C GLY A 82 1.02 11.09 -10.90
N GLN A 83 2.27 11.51 -10.74
CA GLN A 83 3.15 11.02 -9.66
C GLN A 83 2.64 11.44 -8.28
N LEU A 84 2.08 12.65 -8.16
CA LEU A 84 1.43 13.11 -6.94
C LEU A 84 0.25 12.20 -6.54
N TYR A 85 -0.64 11.87 -7.48
CA TYR A 85 -1.75 10.95 -7.19
C TYR A 85 -1.28 9.52 -6.90
N GLY A 86 -0.21 9.05 -7.55
CA GLY A 86 0.41 7.77 -7.25
C GLY A 86 0.95 7.70 -5.82
N ALA A 87 1.62 8.76 -5.37
CA ALA A 87 2.11 8.87 -3.99
C ALA A 87 0.96 8.89 -2.96
N ILE A 88 -0.12 9.63 -3.24
CA ILE A 88 -1.32 9.63 -2.39
C ILE A 88 -1.94 8.23 -2.30
N ALA A 89 -2.07 7.53 -3.44
CA ALA A 89 -2.59 6.17 -3.47
C ALA A 89 -1.70 5.19 -2.67
N GLY A 90 -0.38 5.37 -2.72
CA GLY A 90 0.58 4.61 -1.91
C GLY A 90 0.36 4.81 -0.41
N LEU A 91 0.23 6.06 0.06
CA LEU A 91 -0.10 6.32 1.47
C LEU A 91 -1.44 5.70 1.89
N PHE A 92 -2.46 5.79 1.03
CA PHE A 92 -3.74 5.12 1.28
C PHE A 92 -3.59 3.60 1.41
N SER A 93 -2.75 2.97 0.59
CA SER A 93 -2.52 1.52 0.68
C SER A 93 -1.89 1.07 2.00
N ILE A 94 -1.16 1.95 2.67
CA ILE A 94 -0.58 1.70 3.99
C ILE A 94 -1.66 1.87 5.08
N MET A 95 -2.49 2.92 4.97
CA MET A 95 -3.51 3.26 5.96
C MET A 95 -4.77 2.38 5.90
N ILE A 96 -5.10 1.83 4.74
CA ILE A 96 -6.30 1.00 4.57
C ILE A 96 -5.91 -0.48 4.75
N PRO A 97 -6.47 -1.18 5.75
CA PRO A 97 -6.20 -2.61 5.92
C PRO A 97 -6.57 -3.37 4.64
N PRO A 98 -5.75 -4.34 4.17
CA PRO A 98 -6.00 -5.07 2.93
C PRO A 98 -7.37 -5.77 2.88
N SER A 99 -7.92 -6.14 4.05
CA SER A 99 -9.26 -6.71 4.21
C SER A 99 -10.39 -5.78 3.73
N HIS A 100 -10.17 -4.47 3.71
CA HIS A 100 -11.11 -3.46 3.22
C HIS A 100 -10.89 -3.12 1.74
N LEU A 101 -9.71 -3.40 1.18
CA LEU A 101 -9.40 -3.22 -0.25
C LEU A 101 -9.88 -4.41 -1.11
N GLN A 102 -10.09 -5.57 -0.50
CA GLN A 102 -10.72 -6.71 -1.17
C GLN A 102 -12.22 -6.44 -1.39
N LYS A 103 -12.55 -5.81 -2.53
CA LYS A 103 -13.83 -6.09 -3.17
C LYS A 103 -13.92 -7.60 -3.31
N LYS A 104 -14.95 -8.22 -2.73
CA LYS A 104 -15.38 -9.57 -3.10
C LYS A 104 -15.56 -9.59 -4.62
N THR A 105 -14.58 -10.08 -5.36
CA THR A 105 -14.83 -10.72 -6.64
C THR A 105 -15.57 -12.01 -6.31
N LYS A 106 -16.89 -11.89 -6.08
CA LYS A 106 -17.80 -12.99 -6.37
C LYS A 106 -17.75 -13.18 -7.88
N ASP A 107 -17.33 -14.37 -8.28
CA ASP A 107 -17.45 -14.92 -9.62
C ASP A 107 -16.66 -14.19 -10.72
N GLY A 108 -15.36 -14.48 -10.81
CA GLY A 108 -14.67 -14.39 -12.10
C GLY A 108 -15.16 -15.52 -13.02
N PRO A 109 -15.38 -15.27 -14.32
CA PRO A 109 -15.90 -16.27 -15.23
C PRO A 109 -14.96 -17.47 -15.34
N GLU A 110 -15.53 -18.66 -15.29
CA GLU A 110 -14.84 -19.93 -15.55
C GLU A 110 -14.12 -19.82 -16.91
N PRO A 111 -12.81 -20.15 -17.00
CA PRO A 111 -12.09 -20.07 -18.26
C PRO A 111 -12.75 -21.01 -19.28
N PRO A 112 -13.06 -20.54 -20.51
CA PRO A 112 -13.68 -21.38 -21.52
C PRO A 112 -12.66 -22.43 -21.96
N GLY A 113 -12.84 -23.68 -21.51
CA GLY A 113 -12.06 -24.80 -22.03
C GLY A 113 -11.61 -25.87 -21.04
N ALA A 114 -12.04 -25.88 -19.77
CA ALA A 114 -11.75 -27.03 -18.91
C ALA A 114 -12.54 -28.27 -19.38
N PRO A 115 -11.89 -29.36 -19.79
CA PRO A 115 -12.59 -30.56 -20.28
C PRO A 115 -13.34 -31.23 -19.12
N LYS A 116 -14.66 -31.41 -19.28
CA LYS A 116 -15.50 -32.19 -18.37
C LYS A 116 -14.96 -33.63 -18.33
N LYS A 117 -14.27 -34.00 -17.25
CA LYS A 117 -13.90 -35.40 -16.96
C LYS A 117 -15.17 -36.26 -16.99
N GLY A 118 -15.30 -37.08 -18.03
CA GLY A 118 -16.43 -37.96 -18.24
C GLY A 118 -16.59 -38.95 -17.09
N LYS A 119 -17.78 -38.98 -16.49
CA LYS A 119 -18.25 -40.11 -15.68
C LYS A 119 -18.43 -41.30 -16.62
N ARG A 120 -17.47 -42.24 -16.64
CA ARG A 120 -17.74 -43.61 -17.11
C ARG A 120 -18.64 -44.28 -16.07
N HIS A 121 -19.95 -44.30 -16.32
CA HIS A 121 -20.82 -45.24 -15.63
C HIS A 121 -20.54 -46.65 -16.16
N LYS A 122 -20.16 -47.55 -15.26
CA LYS A 122 -20.32 -48.99 -15.43
C LYS A 122 -21.80 -49.34 -15.26
N ALA A 123 -22.37 -50.04 -16.23
CA ALA A 123 -23.53 -50.94 -16.16
C ALA A 123 -23.68 -51.51 -17.58
N GLY A 124 -23.86 -52.80 -17.85
CA GLY A 124 -23.96 -54.03 -17.07
C GLY A 124 -23.93 -55.16 -18.08
#